data_AF-A0A7J3CA05-F1
#
_entry.id   AF-A0A7J3CA05-F1
#
_cell.length_a   1.000
_cell.length_b   1.000
_cell.length_c   1.000
_cell.angle_alpha   90.00
_cell.angle_beta   90.00
_cell.angle_gamma   90.00
#
_symmetry.space_group_name_H-M   'P 1'
#
loop_
_entity.id
_entity.type
_entity.pdbx_description
1 polymer ?
#
loop_
_entity_poly.entity_id
_entity_poly.type
_entity_poly.pdbx_seq_one_letter_code
_entity_poly.pdbx_strand_id
1 'polypeptide(L)'
;MALCTRCRERLHLPEEFSIPAGEHEEGKCYLCGGILDKVDEFFNIFREESDGVEFSTFLVGLRVDKEHFARDRAFIESTKNNSRSYRDQFQYLLGIRIEDELGKKVDFLRPEITFTVNETNLDYEFSIRPVYIIGRYLKLKRGIPQSPWIKPGKGRENEKSVSEYIGESITPIFRGRNYEFFASGREDVDALMVGTGRPFYLQIEEPRKRDCDFESARNSVIEQSSGAVDVLDLRLGTKDEIEKLKKERFEKTYEVGLTFEGGVPSGISETVDGLSGKIIRQKTPTRVLPIRADRSRERTIKYAKVVKVEGNTVIIRIRAEAGTYIKELITGDMGRTVPNLTDLTKVNVKIDYLNVLEVN
;
A
#
# COMPACT_ATOMS: atom_id res chain seq x y z
N MET A 1 -43.26 6.69 -27.49
CA MET A 1 -43.61 6.00 -26.24
C MET A 1 -43.15 6.86 -25.08
N ALA A 2 -44.06 7.29 -24.20
CA ALA A 2 -43.69 8.16 -23.09
C ALA A 2 -42.94 7.38 -21.97
N LEU A 3 -43.22 6.08 -21.79
CA LEU A 3 -42.46 5.18 -20.89
C LEU A 3 -41.93 3.98 -21.69
N CYS A 4 -40.69 3.54 -21.41
CA CYS A 4 -40.18 2.27 -21.92
C CYS A 4 -40.80 1.07 -21.21
N THR A 5 -40.73 -0.11 -21.84
CA THR A 5 -41.30 -1.37 -21.34
C THR A 5 -40.78 -1.70 -19.94
N ARG A 6 -39.48 -1.59 -19.71
CA ARG A 6 -38.87 -1.89 -18.40
C ARG A 6 -39.31 -0.94 -17.28
N CYS A 7 -39.61 0.33 -17.60
CA CYS A 7 -40.21 1.24 -16.62
C CYS A 7 -41.65 0.84 -16.29
N ARG A 8 -42.45 0.43 -17.29
CA ARG A 8 -43.83 -0.04 -17.09
C ARG A 8 -43.87 -1.30 -16.25
N GLU A 9 -43.04 -2.29 -16.59
CA GLU A 9 -42.90 -3.56 -15.86
C GLU A 9 -42.48 -3.31 -14.41
N ARG A 10 -41.41 -2.54 -14.20
CA ARG A 10 -40.92 -2.18 -12.86
C ARG A 10 -42.00 -1.55 -12.00
N LEU A 11 -42.83 -0.68 -12.58
CA LEU A 11 -43.85 0.09 -11.87
C LEU A 11 -45.21 -0.62 -11.84
N HIS A 12 -45.34 -1.82 -12.42
CA HIS A 12 -46.61 -2.54 -12.54
C HIS A 12 -47.74 -1.70 -13.19
N LEU A 13 -47.38 -0.86 -14.17
CA LEU A 13 -48.34 0.01 -14.84
C LEU A 13 -49.07 -0.73 -15.97
N PRO A 14 -50.39 -0.53 -16.14
CA PRO A 14 -51.13 -1.10 -17.26
C PRO A 14 -50.66 -0.49 -18.59
N GLU A 15 -50.86 -1.21 -19.70
CA GLU A 15 -50.45 -0.75 -21.04
C GLU A 15 -51.12 0.59 -21.42
N GLU A 16 -52.35 0.80 -20.96
CA GLU A 16 -53.16 1.99 -21.23
C GLU A 16 -52.71 3.24 -20.44
N PHE A 17 -51.75 3.10 -19.50
CA PHE A 17 -51.27 4.24 -18.70
C PHE A 17 -50.57 5.28 -19.58
N SER A 18 -51.04 6.52 -19.50
CA SER A 18 -50.48 7.69 -20.20
C SER A 18 -49.90 8.71 -19.23
N ILE A 19 -48.74 9.26 -19.58
CA ILE A 19 -48.12 10.38 -18.85
C ILE A 19 -48.81 11.69 -19.26
N PRO A 20 -48.94 12.68 -18.36
CA PRO A 20 -49.42 14.01 -18.74
C PRO A 20 -48.68 14.59 -19.96
N ALA A 21 -49.42 15.22 -20.87
CA ALA A 21 -48.84 15.88 -22.03
C ALA A 21 -48.02 17.11 -21.62
N GLY A 22 -46.81 17.28 -22.18
CA GLY A 22 -46.08 18.56 -22.12
C GLY A 22 -44.60 18.54 -21.74
N GLU A 23 -44.02 17.44 -21.22
CA GLU A 23 -42.64 17.49 -20.67
C GLU A 23 -41.81 16.22 -20.96
N HIS A 24 -41.63 15.81 -22.21
CA HIS A 24 -40.63 14.78 -22.51
C HIS A 24 -39.97 14.96 -23.88
N GLU A 25 -38.68 14.67 -23.95
CA GLU A 25 -37.95 14.58 -25.21
C GLU A 25 -38.53 13.45 -26.08
N GLU A 26 -38.81 13.74 -27.35
CA GLU A 26 -39.30 12.73 -28.28
C GLU A 26 -38.29 11.57 -28.40
N GLY A 27 -38.80 10.34 -28.30
CA GLY A 27 -37.99 9.13 -28.44
C GLY A 27 -37.30 8.65 -27.16
N LYS A 28 -37.34 9.40 -26.04
CA LYS A 28 -36.79 8.96 -24.75
C LYS A 28 -37.87 8.60 -23.75
N CYS A 29 -37.57 7.65 -22.87
CA CYS A 29 -38.42 7.34 -21.73
C CYS A 29 -38.46 8.53 -20.77
N TYR A 30 -39.65 9.00 -20.41
CA TYR A 30 -39.87 10.12 -19.50
C TYR A 30 -39.21 9.93 -18.14
N LEU A 31 -39.12 8.70 -17.62
CA LEU A 31 -38.59 8.46 -16.28
C LEU A 31 -37.08 8.20 -16.26
N CYS A 32 -36.59 7.34 -17.16
CA CYS A 32 -35.22 6.83 -17.11
C CYS A 32 -34.34 7.28 -18.29
N GLY A 33 -34.87 8.13 -19.18
CA GLY A 33 -34.15 8.57 -20.38
C GLY A 33 -33.83 7.46 -21.41
N GLY A 34 -34.26 6.21 -21.15
CA GLY A 34 -33.95 5.02 -21.97
C GLY A 34 -32.87 4.12 -21.38
N ILE A 35 -32.25 4.47 -20.23
CA ILE A 35 -31.13 3.71 -19.67
C ILE A 35 -31.47 2.26 -19.34
N LEU A 36 -32.72 1.98 -18.93
CA LEU A 36 -33.15 0.61 -18.61
C LEU A 36 -33.08 -0.32 -19.82
N ASP A 37 -33.30 0.19 -21.03
CA ASP A 37 -33.28 -0.63 -22.26
C ASP A 37 -31.84 -0.93 -22.72
N LYS A 38 -30.84 -0.25 -22.14
CA LYS A 38 -29.42 -0.41 -22.45
C LYS A 38 -28.68 -1.42 -21.57
N VAL A 39 -29.36 -2.14 -20.68
CA VAL A 39 -28.68 -3.11 -19.78
C VAL A 39 -27.89 -4.15 -20.55
N ASP A 40 -28.41 -4.63 -21.68
CA ASP A 40 -27.74 -5.69 -22.46
C ASP A 40 -26.50 -5.15 -23.18
N GLU A 41 -26.55 -3.89 -23.62
CA GLU A 41 -25.40 -3.15 -24.17
C GLU A 41 -24.29 -3.01 -23.12
N PHE A 42 -24.62 -2.53 -21.92
CA PHE A 42 -23.66 -2.37 -20.82
C PHE A 42 -23.17 -3.69 -20.24
N PHE A 43 -23.96 -4.76 -20.33
CA PHE A 43 -23.50 -6.11 -20.00
C PHE A 43 -22.42 -6.58 -20.96
N ASN A 44 -22.59 -6.36 -22.27
CA ASN A 44 -21.57 -6.74 -23.25
C ASN A 44 -20.27 -5.94 -23.03
N ILE A 45 -20.38 -4.63 -22.74
CA ILE A 45 -19.22 -3.80 -22.35
C ILE A 45 -18.54 -4.38 -21.11
N PHE A 46 -19.29 -4.68 -20.03
CA PHE A 46 -18.73 -5.27 -18.82
C PHE A 46 -18.00 -6.59 -19.11
N ARG A 47 -18.60 -7.45 -19.94
CA ARG A 47 -18.02 -8.75 -20.33
C ARG A 47 -16.72 -8.58 -21.09
N GLU A 48 -16.64 -7.61 -22.01
CA GLU A 48 -15.42 -7.32 -22.78
C GLU A 48 -14.32 -6.74 -21.89
N GLU A 49 -14.65 -5.78 -21.02
CA GLU A 49 -13.69 -5.17 -20.08
C GLU A 49 -13.15 -6.16 -19.04
N SER A 50 -14.01 -7.09 -18.59
CA SER A 50 -13.62 -8.13 -17.62
C SER A 50 -12.94 -9.33 -18.25
N ASP A 51 -12.77 -9.36 -19.57
CA ASP A 51 -12.09 -10.46 -20.25
C ASP A 51 -10.64 -10.61 -19.78
N GLY A 52 -10.26 -11.84 -19.45
CA GLY A 52 -8.94 -12.17 -18.90
C GLY A 52 -8.63 -11.58 -17.52
N VAL A 53 -9.62 -11.01 -16.81
CA VAL A 53 -9.49 -10.55 -15.42
C VAL A 53 -10.02 -11.62 -14.47
N GLU A 54 -9.22 -12.05 -13.50
CA GLU A 54 -9.67 -12.89 -12.41
C GLU A 54 -10.47 -12.06 -11.40
N PHE A 55 -11.70 -12.45 -11.13
CA PHE A 55 -12.53 -11.88 -10.07
C PHE A 55 -13.64 -12.86 -9.67
N SER A 56 -14.14 -12.71 -8.46
CA SER A 56 -15.27 -13.43 -7.88
C SER A 56 -16.40 -12.47 -7.51
N THR A 57 -16.07 -11.23 -7.15
CA THR A 57 -17.07 -10.24 -6.74
C THR A 57 -17.04 -8.95 -7.53
N PHE A 58 -18.20 -8.32 -7.70
CA PHE A 58 -18.34 -7.08 -8.44
C PHE A 58 -19.40 -6.17 -7.82
N LEU A 59 -19.45 -4.91 -8.27
CA LEU A 59 -20.50 -3.96 -7.93
C LEU A 59 -20.84 -3.10 -9.16
N VAL A 60 -22.14 -2.91 -9.39
CA VAL A 60 -22.66 -2.07 -10.47
C VAL A 60 -23.17 -0.74 -9.91
N GLY A 61 -22.72 0.35 -10.54
CA GLY A 61 -23.14 1.72 -10.28
C GLY A 61 -23.93 2.30 -11.45
N LEU A 62 -24.88 3.21 -11.15
CA LEU A 62 -25.44 4.11 -12.15
C LEU A 62 -25.41 5.55 -11.63
N ARG A 63 -24.69 6.41 -12.33
CA ARG A 63 -24.76 7.87 -12.17
C ARG A 63 -25.94 8.37 -12.99
N VAL A 64 -26.88 8.98 -12.28
CA VAL A 64 -28.17 9.41 -12.83
C VAL A 64 -28.18 10.90 -13.13
N ASP A 65 -28.98 11.29 -14.13
CA ASP A 65 -29.40 12.66 -14.30
C ASP A 65 -30.31 13.06 -13.13
N LYS A 66 -30.09 14.28 -12.61
CA LYS A 66 -30.79 14.73 -11.40
C LYS A 66 -32.28 14.95 -11.66
N GLU A 67 -32.65 15.43 -12.85
CA GLU A 67 -34.04 15.70 -13.20
C GLU A 67 -34.79 14.39 -13.46
N HIS A 68 -34.19 13.45 -14.20
CA HIS A 68 -34.76 12.12 -14.37
C HIS A 68 -34.98 11.41 -13.03
N PHE A 69 -33.97 11.41 -12.17
CA PHE A 69 -34.06 10.74 -10.87
C PHE A 69 -35.09 11.39 -9.94
N ALA A 70 -35.17 12.72 -9.89
CA ALA A 70 -36.17 13.42 -9.11
C ALA A 70 -37.60 13.11 -9.61
N ARG A 71 -37.79 13.12 -10.92
CA ARG A 71 -39.05 12.79 -11.59
C ARG A 71 -39.50 11.36 -11.29
N ASP A 72 -38.60 10.38 -11.36
CA ASP A 72 -38.89 8.98 -11.01
C ASP A 72 -39.32 8.82 -9.55
N ARG A 73 -38.60 9.48 -8.63
CA ARG A 73 -38.94 9.45 -7.20
C ARG A 73 -40.31 10.06 -6.91
N ALA A 74 -40.60 11.23 -7.50
CA ALA A 74 -41.90 11.87 -7.36
C ALA A 74 -43.03 11.01 -7.96
N PHE A 75 -42.75 10.30 -9.06
CA PHE A 75 -43.70 9.37 -9.66
C PHE A 75 -44.02 8.19 -8.74
N ILE A 76 -43.00 7.55 -8.16
CA ILE A 76 -43.16 6.42 -7.22
C ILE A 76 -43.98 6.86 -6.00
N GLU A 77 -43.66 8.03 -5.43
CA GLU A 77 -44.34 8.58 -4.25
C GLU A 77 -45.80 8.93 -4.53
N SER A 78 -46.07 9.66 -5.62
CA SER A 78 -47.44 10.09 -5.98
C SER A 78 -48.36 8.91 -6.30
N THR A 79 -47.80 7.83 -6.85
CA THR A 79 -48.53 6.59 -7.14
C THR A 79 -48.60 5.63 -5.95
N LYS A 80 -48.02 5.99 -4.79
CA LYS A 80 -47.87 5.11 -3.60
C LYS A 80 -47.32 3.74 -3.97
N ASN A 81 -46.42 3.70 -4.94
CA ASN A 81 -45.83 2.49 -5.46
C ASN A 81 -44.62 2.10 -4.59
N ASN A 82 -44.43 0.81 -4.34
CA ASN A 82 -43.31 0.27 -3.56
C ASN A 82 -42.15 -0.22 -4.46
N SER A 83 -42.18 0.09 -5.75
CA SER A 83 -41.12 -0.27 -6.71
C SER A 83 -39.79 0.44 -6.43
N ARG A 84 -38.71 -0.22 -6.88
CA ARG A 84 -37.36 0.36 -6.92
C ARG A 84 -37.33 1.62 -7.77
N SER A 85 -36.39 2.53 -7.53
CA SER A 85 -36.07 3.58 -8.50
C SER A 85 -35.54 2.97 -9.80
N TYR A 86 -35.59 3.69 -10.92
CA TYR A 86 -35.02 3.15 -12.16
C TYR A 86 -33.50 2.94 -12.01
N ARG A 87 -32.84 3.72 -11.14
CA ARG A 87 -31.43 3.54 -10.80
C ARG A 87 -31.17 2.18 -10.18
N ASP A 88 -31.90 1.88 -9.11
CA ASP A 88 -31.71 0.62 -8.39
C ASP A 88 -32.20 -0.56 -9.25
N GLN A 89 -33.21 -0.34 -10.12
CA GLN A 89 -33.63 -1.35 -11.10
C GLN A 89 -32.56 -1.62 -12.16
N PHE A 90 -31.89 -0.59 -12.71
CA PHE A 90 -30.78 -0.78 -13.65
C PHE A 90 -29.65 -1.59 -13.01
N GLN A 91 -29.23 -1.21 -11.80
CA GLN A 91 -28.19 -1.92 -11.04
C GLN A 91 -28.59 -3.37 -10.77
N TYR A 92 -29.85 -3.62 -10.42
CA TYR A 92 -30.38 -4.96 -10.19
C TYR A 92 -30.39 -5.82 -11.46
N LEU A 93 -30.89 -5.28 -12.58
CA LEU A 93 -30.98 -6.02 -13.85
C LEU A 93 -29.60 -6.33 -14.42
N LEU A 94 -28.68 -5.36 -14.43
CA LEU A 94 -27.31 -5.58 -14.88
C LEU A 94 -26.56 -6.51 -13.93
N GLY A 95 -26.78 -6.37 -12.61
CA GLY A 95 -26.24 -7.26 -11.59
C GLY A 95 -26.62 -8.72 -11.83
N ILE A 96 -27.92 -9.02 -11.89
CA ILE A 96 -28.41 -10.39 -12.16
C ILE A 96 -27.82 -10.95 -13.44
N ARG A 97 -27.80 -10.14 -14.51
CA ARG A 97 -27.27 -10.60 -15.80
C ARG A 97 -25.80 -11.00 -15.69
N ILE A 98 -24.99 -10.26 -14.94
CA ILE A 98 -23.58 -10.60 -14.67
C ILE A 98 -23.48 -11.86 -13.80
N GLU A 99 -24.32 -12.00 -12.77
CA GLU A 99 -24.32 -13.19 -11.90
C GLU A 99 -24.68 -14.46 -12.69
N ASP A 100 -25.73 -14.41 -13.50
CA ASP A 100 -26.24 -15.54 -14.28
C ASP A 100 -25.27 -15.99 -15.38
N GLU A 101 -24.69 -15.05 -16.12
CA GLU A 101 -23.85 -15.36 -17.28
C GLU A 101 -22.38 -15.64 -16.91
N LEU A 102 -21.87 -15.00 -15.84
CA LEU A 102 -20.45 -15.11 -15.45
C LEU A 102 -20.21 -15.87 -14.13
N GLY A 103 -21.28 -16.24 -13.40
CA GLY A 103 -21.18 -16.95 -12.13
C GLY A 103 -20.50 -16.15 -11.01
N LYS A 104 -20.52 -14.82 -11.12
CA LYS A 104 -19.90 -13.89 -10.17
C LYS A 104 -20.93 -13.43 -9.13
N LYS A 105 -20.49 -12.78 -8.06
CA LYS A 105 -21.40 -12.32 -7.00
C LYS A 105 -21.32 -10.82 -6.75
N VAL A 106 -22.45 -10.19 -6.49
CA VAL A 106 -22.46 -8.80 -6.04
C VAL A 106 -21.87 -8.67 -4.63
N ASP A 107 -20.96 -7.74 -4.41
CA ASP A 107 -20.43 -7.36 -3.10
C ASP A 107 -20.44 -5.83 -2.93
N PHE A 108 -21.27 -5.33 -2.02
CA PHE A 108 -21.45 -3.90 -1.76
C PHE A 108 -20.35 -3.29 -0.88
N LEU A 109 -19.59 -4.12 -0.15
CA LEU A 109 -18.58 -3.65 0.79
C LEU A 109 -17.19 -3.72 0.18
N ARG A 110 -16.92 -4.82 -0.52
CA ARG A 110 -15.59 -5.21 -0.95
C ARG A 110 -15.62 -5.84 -2.36
N PRO A 111 -16.16 -5.16 -3.39
CA PRO A 111 -16.11 -5.65 -4.77
C PRO A 111 -14.67 -5.69 -5.31
N GLU A 112 -14.38 -6.67 -6.17
CA GLU A 112 -13.11 -6.76 -6.90
C GLU A 112 -13.15 -5.99 -8.21
N ILE A 113 -14.32 -5.88 -8.82
CA ILE A 113 -14.60 -5.03 -9.98
C ILE A 113 -15.73 -4.06 -9.62
N THR A 114 -15.55 -2.77 -9.89
CA THR A 114 -16.64 -1.79 -9.85
C THR A 114 -16.88 -1.26 -11.26
N PHE A 115 -18.13 -1.35 -11.72
CA PHE A 115 -18.53 -0.87 -13.03
C PHE A 115 -19.65 0.17 -12.88
N THR A 116 -19.35 1.43 -13.18
CA THR A 116 -20.31 2.54 -13.01
C THR A 116 -20.65 3.15 -14.34
N VAL A 117 -21.92 3.07 -14.73
CA VAL A 117 -22.44 3.68 -15.95
C VAL A 117 -22.88 5.13 -15.66
N ASN A 118 -22.73 6.02 -16.63
CA ASN A 118 -23.27 7.38 -16.59
C ASN A 118 -24.40 7.50 -17.61
N GLU A 119 -25.64 7.74 -17.15
CA GLU A 119 -26.78 7.77 -18.06
C GLU A 119 -26.79 8.99 -18.99
N THR A 120 -26.16 10.10 -18.61
CA THR A 120 -26.26 11.37 -19.35
C THR A 120 -25.44 11.33 -20.63
N ASN A 121 -24.22 10.78 -20.57
CA ASN A 121 -23.30 10.70 -21.70
C ASN A 121 -23.06 9.26 -22.19
N LEU A 122 -23.67 8.27 -21.53
CA LEU A 122 -23.52 6.83 -21.82
C LEU A 122 -22.08 6.31 -21.70
N ASP A 123 -21.23 7.04 -20.99
CA ASP A 123 -19.87 6.63 -20.65
C ASP A 123 -19.87 5.69 -19.42
N TYR A 124 -18.76 5.03 -19.16
CA TYR A 124 -18.61 4.14 -18.01
C TYR A 124 -17.23 4.23 -17.36
N GLU A 125 -17.19 3.88 -16.09
CA GLU A 125 -15.95 3.65 -15.35
C GLU A 125 -15.85 2.17 -14.98
N PHE A 126 -14.75 1.54 -15.39
CA PHE A 126 -14.41 0.17 -15.01
C PHE A 126 -13.16 0.19 -14.13
N SER A 127 -13.32 -0.23 -12.87
CA SER A 127 -12.24 -0.18 -11.88
C SER A 127 -11.99 -1.57 -11.30
N ILE A 128 -10.74 -2.01 -11.39
CA ILE A 128 -10.27 -3.24 -10.76
C ILE A 128 -9.62 -2.89 -9.42
N ARG A 129 -10.13 -3.48 -8.34
CA ARG A 129 -9.60 -3.26 -7.01
C ARG A 129 -8.17 -3.80 -6.89
N PRO A 130 -7.23 -3.00 -6.35
CA PRO A 130 -5.85 -3.44 -6.10
C PRO A 130 -5.76 -4.73 -5.28
N VAL A 131 -4.66 -5.45 -5.47
CA VAL A 131 -4.25 -6.54 -4.58
C VAL A 131 -3.13 -6.03 -3.69
N TYR A 132 -3.21 -6.34 -2.40
CA TYR A 132 -2.18 -6.03 -1.43
C TYR A 132 -1.43 -7.30 -1.08
N ILE A 133 -0.10 -7.26 -1.21
CA ILE A 133 0.80 -8.31 -0.76
C ILE A 133 1.56 -7.75 0.42
N ILE A 134 1.62 -8.49 1.51
CA ILE A 134 2.40 -8.14 2.69
C ILE A 134 3.46 -9.19 2.94
N GLY A 135 4.55 -8.76 3.55
CA GLY A 135 5.65 -9.64 3.91
C GLY A 135 6.77 -8.88 4.59
N ARG A 136 7.95 -9.47 4.61
CA ARG A 136 9.16 -8.87 5.18
C ARG A 136 10.29 -8.95 4.17
N TYR A 137 11.08 -7.90 4.00
CA TYR A 137 12.23 -7.96 3.10
C TYR A 137 13.55 -8.04 3.87
N LEU A 138 14.51 -8.72 3.26
CA LEU A 138 15.92 -8.68 3.60
C LEU A 138 16.68 -7.85 2.55
N LYS A 139 17.61 -7.04 3.02
CA LYS A 139 18.60 -6.32 2.22
C LYS A 139 19.95 -6.91 2.57
N LEU A 140 20.45 -7.77 1.69
CA LEU A 140 21.64 -8.59 1.89
C LEU A 140 22.91 -7.97 1.29
N LYS A 141 22.76 -6.88 0.53
CA LYS A 141 23.87 -6.12 -0.06
C LYS A 141 23.84 -4.65 0.40
N ARG A 142 25.01 -4.10 0.74
CA ARG A 142 25.17 -2.65 1.00
C ARG A 142 25.25 -1.90 -0.33
N GLY A 143 24.95 -0.61 -0.31
CA GLY A 143 25.02 0.26 -1.50
C GLY A 143 23.70 0.43 -2.23
N ILE A 144 22.71 -0.44 -2.00
CA ILE A 144 21.36 -0.31 -2.59
C ILE A 144 20.44 0.55 -1.71
N PRO A 145 19.70 1.51 -2.27
CA PRO A 145 18.71 2.28 -1.53
C PRO A 145 17.44 1.46 -1.28
N GLN A 146 16.64 1.85 -0.28
CA GLN A 146 15.33 1.23 -0.04
C GLN A 146 14.29 1.64 -1.09
N SER A 147 14.30 2.91 -1.48
CA SER A 147 13.37 3.51 -2.46
C SER A 147 14.16 4.12 -3.62
N PRO A 148 13.55 4.29 -4.81
CA PRO A 148 14.24 4.78 -6.00
C PRO A 148 14.83 6.17 -5.77
N TRP A 149 15.97 6.46 -6.40
CA TRP A 149 16.48 7.82 -6.42
C TRP A 149 15.82 8.63 -7.52
N ILE A 150 15.15 9.70 -7.13
CA ILE A 150 14.56 10.67 -8.08
C ILE A 150 15.66 11.39 -8.88
N LYS A 151 16.83 11.62 -8.26
CA LYS A 151 18.00 12.24 -8.87
C LYS A 151 19.24 11.41 -8.54
N PRO A 152 19.49 10.30 -9.27
CA PRO A 152 20.65 9.48 -9.03
C PRO A 152 21.92 10.30 -9.28
N GLY A 153 22.97 10.02 -8.51
CA GLY A 153 24.30 10.54 -8.81
C GLY A 153 24.82 9.93 -10.12
N LYS A 154 25.76 10.60 -10.77
CA LYS A 154 26.38 10.12 -12.02
C LYS A 154 26.92 8.69 -11.85
N GLY A 155 26.54 7.79 -12.74
CA GLY A 155 26.93 6.37 -12.72
C GLY A 155 26.03 5.47 -11.86
N ARG A 156 24.97 6.00 -11.25
CA ARG A 156 24.00 5.27 -10.41
C ARG A 156 22.59 5.24 -11.00
N GLU A 157 22.44 5.67 -12.25
CA GLU A 157 21.17 5.85 -12.93
C GLU A 157 20.42 4.51 -13.11
N ASN A 158 21.15 3.41 -13.18
CA ASN A 158 20.61 2.07 -13.34
C ASN A 158 20.57 1.25 -12.03
N GLU A 159 20.92 1.86 -10.89
CA GLU A 159 20.88 1.16 -9.60
C GLU A 159 19.45 1.08 -9.07
N LYS A 160 18.87 -0.12 -9.12
CA LYS A 160 17.56 -0.40 -8.54
C LYS A 160 17.61 -0.42 -7.00
N SER A 161 16.51 0.05 -6.42
CA SER A 161 16.22 0.01 -5.00
C SER A 161 15.57 -1.31 -4.57
N VAL A 162 15.50 -1.54 -3.25
CA VAL A 162 14.76 -2.67 -2.67
C VAL A 162 13.31 -2.70 -3.16
N SER A 163 12.63 -1.53 -3.18
CA SER A 163 11.25 -1.47 -3.65
C SER A 163 11.10 -1.80 -5.14
N GLU A 164 12.08 -1.44 -5.97
CA GLU A 164 12.07 -1.79 -7.40
C GLU A 164 12.30 -3.28 -7.60
N TYR A 165 13.28 -3.88 -6.94
CA TYR A 165 13.50 -5.33 -7.03
C TYR A 165 12.26 -6.13 -6.63
N ILE A 166 11.55 -5.71 -5.57
CA ILE A 166 10.33 -6.38 -5.13
C ILE A 166 9.17 -6.09 -6.11
N GLY A 167 8.90 -4.82 -6.39
CA GLY A 167 7.75 -4.40 -7.17
C GLY A 167 7.81 -4.87 -8.62
N GLU A 168 8.95 -4.70 -9.29
CA GLU A 168 9.12 -5.12 -10.69
C GLU A 168 9.14 -6.64 -10.87
N SER A 169 9.53 -7.40 -9.85
CA SER A 169 9.51 -8.87 -9.91
C SER A 169 8.10 -9.43 -9.70
N ILE A 170 7.33 -8.85 -8.76
CA ILE A 170 6.03 -9.41 -8.35
C ILE A 170 4.88 -8.89 -9.22
N THR A 171 4.91 -7.62 -9.65
CA THR A 171 3.83 -7.01 -10.43
C THR A 171 3.47 -7.78 -11.71
N PRO A 172 4.44 -8.26 -12.52
CA PRO A 172 4.13 -9.04 -13.72
C PRO A 172 3.43 -10.37 -13.44
N ILE A 173 3.68 -10.99 -12.28
CA ILE A 173 3.04 -12.25 -11.87
C ILE A 173 1.52 -12.07 -11.73
N PHE A 174 1.11 -10.93 -11.16
CA PHE A 174 -0.29 -10.54 -11.03
C PHE A 174 -0.86 -9.90 -12.31
N ARG A 175 -0.03 -9.73 -13.34
CA ARG A 175 -0.35 -8.97 -14.56
C ARG A 175 -0.93 -7.58 -14.21
N GLY A 176 -0.36 -6.94 -13.20
CA GLY A 176 -0.76 -5.61 -12.76
C GLY A 176 -0.18 -4.52 -13.64
N ARG A 177 -0.84 -3.36 -13.66
CA ARG A 177 -0.40 -2.18 -14.43
C ARG A 177 0.80 -1.50 -13.77
N ASN A 178 0.77 -1.37 -12.45
CA ASN A 178 1.78 -0.66 -11.68
C ASN A 178 1.79 -1.17 -10.23
N TYR A 179 2.72 -0.66 -9.41
CA TYR A 179 2.74 -0.93 -7.98
C TYR A 179 3.02 0.31 -7.12
N GLU A 180 2.55 0.27 -5.88
CA GLU A 180 3.01 1.12 -4.80
C GLU A 180 3.68 0.28 -3.72
N PHE A 181 4.81 0.74 -3.21
CA PHE A 181 5.56 0.07 -2.16
C PHE A 181 5.59 0.91 -0.89
N PHE A 182 5.37 0.26 0.25
CA PHE A 182 5.54 0.85 1.57
C PHE A 182 6.31 -0.10 2.48
N ALA A 183 7.23 0.42 3.27
CA ALA A 183 7.90 -0.32 4.33
C ALA A 183 7.82 0.39 5.68
N SER A 184 7.76 -0.38 6.76
CA SER A 184 7.74 0.18 8.12
C SER A 184 9.13 0.65 8.55
N GLY A 185 9.44 1.90 8.19
CA GLY A 185 10.73 2.54 8.43
C GLY A 185 11.73 2.31 7.29
N ARG A 186 12.96 2.77 7.48
CA ARG A 186 14.02 2.74 6.47
C ARG A 186 15.39 2.58 7.09
N GLU A 187 16.27 1.87 6.40
CA GLU A 187 17.70 1.80 6.68
C GLU A 187 18.51 2.66 5.71
N ASP A 188 19.71 3.06 6.13
CA ASP A 188 20.64 3.78 5.27
C ASP A 188 21.14 2.89 4.13
N VAL A 189 21.65 3.52 3.06
CA VAL A 189 22.17 2.84 1.85
C VAL A 189 23.30 1.88 2.20
N ASP A 190 24.16 2.26 3.14
CA ASP A 190 25.29 1.49 3.64
C ASP A 190 24.91 0.45 4.72
N ALA A 191 23.64 0.38 5.15
CA ALA A 191 23.18 -0.57 6.16
C ALA A 191 22.54 -1.81 5.53
N LEU A 192 22.68 -2.97 6.19
CA LEU A 192 21.94 -4.19 5.83
C LEU A 192 20.64 -4.27 6.63
N MET A 193 19.65 -4.99 6.09
CA MET A 193 18.43 -5.41 6.78
C MET A 193 18.39 -6.94 6.73
N VAL A 194 18.71 -7.59 7.85
CA VAL A 194 18.87 -9.06 7.95
C VAL A 194 17.96 -9.62 9.05
N GLY A 195 18.16 -10.89 9.43
CA GLY A 195 17.43 -11.53 10.52
C GLY A 195 15.94 -11.60 10.22
N THR A 196 15.09 -10.95 11.03
CA THR A 196 13.64 -11.02 10.82
C THR A 196 13.18 -10.23 9.59
N GLY A 197 14.01 -9.37 9.01
CA GLY A 197 13.62 -8.52 7.88
C GLY A 197 12.70 -7.37 8.28
N ARG A 198 12.44 -6.47 7.33
CA ARG A 198 11.58 -5.30 7.54
C ARG A 198 10.18 -5.55 6.96
N PRO A 199 9.11 -5.36 7.75
CA PRO A 199 7.74 -5.41 7.26
C PRO A 199 7.48 -4.42 6.13
N PHE A 200 6.79 -4.87 5.09
CA PHE A 200 6.37 -4.07 3.96
C PHE A 200 5.00 -4.50 3.43
N TYR A 201 4.39 -3.63 2.61
CA TYR A 201 3.33 -4.02 1.69
C TYR A 201 3.64 -3.54 0.28
N LEU A 202 3.17 -4.31 -0.71
CA LEU A 202 3.14 -4.00 -2.12
C LEU A 202 1.67 -3.94 -2.55
N GLN A 203 1.22 -2.78 -3.02
CA GLN A 203 -0.09 -2.62 -3.65
C GLN A 203 0.10 -2.77 -5.15
N ILE A 204 -0.55 -3.76 -5.76
CA ILE A 204 -0.55 -3.95 -7.21
C ILE A 204 -1.82 -3.32 -7.78
N GLU A 205 -1.65 -2.36 -8.68
CA GLU A 205 -2.74 -1.64 -9.35
C GLU A 205 -3.28 -2.44 -10.52
N GLU A 206 -4.61 -2.45 -10.67
CA GLU A 206 -5.34 -3.12 -11.76
C GLU A 206 -4.83 -4.54 -12.08
N PRO A 207 -4.77 -5.45 -11.08
CA PRO A 207 -4.27 -6.79 -11.28
C PRO A 207 -5.25 -7.63 -12.11
N ARG A 208 -4.77 -8.26 -13.20
CA ARG A 208 -5.57 -9.23 -13.96
C ARG A 208 -5.57 -10.63 -13.35
N LYS A 209 -4.59 -10.95 -12.52
CA LYS A 209 -4.60 -12.14 -11.64
C LYS A 209 -4.70 -11.72 -10.20
N ARG A 210 -5.42 -12.47 -9.36
CA ARG A 210 -5.65 -12.06 -7.95
C ARG A 210 -4.89 -12.89 -6.92
N ASP A 211 -4.29 -13.98 -7.34
CA ASP A 211 -3.48 -14.85 -6.48
C ASP A 211 -2.25 -15.38 -7.22
N CYS A 212 -1.25 -15.84 -6.46
CA CYS A 212 -0.06 -16.46 -7.02
C CYS A 212 0.61 -17.46 -6.06
N ASP A 213 1.53 -18.26 -6.60
CA ASP A 213 2.48 -18.99 -5.75
C ASP A 213 3.55 -18.02 -5.21
N PHE A 214 3.50 -17.78 -3.91
CA PHE A 214 4.39 -16.83 -3.24
C PHE A 214 5.85 -17.30 -3.18
N GLU A 215 6.12 -18.60 -3.26
CA GLU A 215 7.50 -19.10 -3.35
C GLU A 215 8.11 -18.76 -4.71
N SER A 216 7.36 -18.92 -5.80
CA SER A 216 7.79 -18.45 -7.12
C SER A 216 8.01 -16.94 -7.16
N ALA A 217 7.15 -16.15 -6.50
CA ALA A 217 7.31 -14.70 -6.40
C ALA A 217 8.61 -14.32 -5.65
N ARG A 218 8.89 -15.00 -4.53
CA ARG A 218 10.13 -14.84 -3.78
C ARG A 218 11.36 -15.18 -4.63
N ASN A 219 11.34 -16.31 -5.33
CA ASN A 219 12.45 -16.73 -6.20
C ASN A 219 12.72 -15.70 -7.31
N SER A 220 11.67 -15.12 -7.89
CA SER A 220 11.82 -14.05 -8.88
C SER A 220 12.55 -12.83 -8.29
N VAL A 221 12.25 -12.43 -7.05
CA VAL A 221 12.93 -11.30 -6.39
C VAL A 221 14.41 -11.61 -6.15
N ILE A 222 14.73 -12.82 -5.70
CA ILE A 222 16.11 -13.26 -5.47
C ILE A 222 16.90 -13.26 -6.78
N GLU A 223 16.33 -13.83 -7.85
CA GLU A 223 16.99 -13.91 -9.15
C GLU A 223 17.23 -12.52 -9.75
N GLN A 224 16.20 -11.67 -9.81
CA GLN A 224 16.28 -10.32 -10.38
C GLN A 224 17.23 -9.40 -9.60
N SER A 225 17.42 -9.65 -8.31
CA SER A 225 18.34 -8.90 -7.46
C SER A 225 19.73 -9.51 -7.36
N SER A 226 20.00 -10.63 -8.04
CA SER A 226 21.23 -11.43 -7.87
C SER A 226 21.53 -11.72 -6.39
N GLY A 227 20.49 -12.05 -5.63
CA GLY A 227 20.54 -12.35 -4.20
C GLY A 227 20.73 -11.13 -3.28
N ALA A 228 20.67 -9.90 -3.79
CA ALA A 228 20.80 -8.70 -2.97
C ALA A 228 19.57 -8.42 -2.11
N VAL A 229 18.39 -8.90 -2.53
CA VAL A 229 17.11 -8.75 -1.85
C VAL A 229 16.43 -10.11 -1.75
N ASP A 230 15.87 -10.41 -0.59
CA ASP A 230 15.02 -11.57 -0.34
C ASP A 230 13.72 -11.09 0.32
N VAL A 231 12.64 -11.85 0.17
CA VAL A 231 11.34 -11.57 0.77
C VAL A 231 10.83 -12.81 1.50
N LEU A 232 10.26 -12.58 2.67
CA LEU A 232 9.80 -13.59 3.61
C LEU A 232 8.32 -13.37 3.90
N ASP A 233 7.63 -14.46 4.28
CA ASP A 233 6.25 -14.44 4.76
C ASP A 233 5.27 -13.72 3.83
N LEU A 234 5.49 -13.84 2.50
CA LEU A 234 4.64 -13.23 1.50
C LEU A 234 3.23 -13.83 1.57
N ARG A 235 2.23 -12.95 1.62
CA ARG A 235 0.81 -13.33 1.55
C ARG A 235 -0.06 -12.17 1.11
N LEU A 236 -1.30 -12.48 0.72
CA LEU A 236 -2.33 -11.45 0.54
C LEU A 236 -2.60 -10.73 1.87
N GLY A 237 -2.74 -9.41 1.78
CA GLY A 237 -3.04 -8.51 2.89
C GLY A 237 -4.40 -7.86 2.76
N THR A 238 -4.98 -7.52 3.90
CA THR A 238 -6.24 -6.76 3.99
C THR A 238 -5.98 -5.27 4.22
N LYS A 239 -6.95 -4.42 3.89
CA LYS A 239 -6.87 -2.98 4.14
C LYS A 239 -6.62 -2.64 5.62
N ASP A 240 -7.20 -3.42 6.54
CA ASP A 240 -7.03 -3.23 7.98
C ASP A 240 -5.60 -3.51 8.42
N GLU A 241 -4.95 -4.53 7.85
CA GLU A 241 -3.53 -4.83 8.08
C GLU A 241 -2.62 -3.75 7.51
N ILE A 242 -2.95 -3.21 6.34
CA ILE A 242 -2.21 -2.09 5.74
C ILE A 242 -2.25 -0.86 6.66
N GLU A 243 -3.44 -0.51 7.16
CA GLU A 243 -3.61 0.62 8.07
C GLU A 243 -2.92 0.40 9.42
N LYS A 244 -2.90 -0.85 9.93
CA LYS A 244 -2.12 -1.22 11.11
C LYS A 244 -0.63 -1.03 10.86
N LEU A 245 -0.11 -1.55 9.74
CA LEU A 245 1.30 -1.52 9.40
C LEU A 245 1.85 -0.09 9.26
N LYS A 246 1.06 0.83 8.70
CA LYS A 246 1.40 2.26 8.60
C LYS A 246 1.57 2.95 9.97
N LYS A 247 0.78 2.53 10.95
CA LYS A 247 0.75 3.14 12.30
C LYS A 247 1.80 2.52 13.23
N GLU A 248 2.26 1.32 12.93
CA GLU A 248 3.15 0.56 13.79
C GLU A 248 4.49 1.27 14.02
N ARG A 249 5.00 1.13 15.24
CA ARG A 249 6.24 1.76 15.70
C ARG A 249 7.12 0.69 16.35
N PHE A 250 7.62 -0.20 15.50
CA PHE A 250 8.46 -1.32 15.95
C PHE A 250 9.71 -0.84 16.67
N GLU A 251 10.13 -1.58 17.69
CA GLU A 251 11.50 -1.46 18.20
C GLU A 251 12.44 -2.11 17.18
N LYS A 252 13.72 -1.77 17.21
CA LYS A 252 14.70 -2.40 16.31
C LYS A 252 15.93 -2.84 17.06
N THR A 253 16.44 -4.00 16.66
CA THR A 253 17.72 -4.53 17.13
C THR A 253 18.76 -4.31 16.03
N TYR A 254 19.91 -3.78 16.42
CA TYR A 254 21.02 -3.42 15.54
C TYR A 254 22.28 -4.12 15.98
N GLU A 255 23.14 -4.42 15.01
CA GLU A 255 24.53 -4.76 15.25
C GLU A 255 25.41 -3.70 14.59
N VAL A 256 26.42 -3.24 15.32
CA VAL A 256 27.30 -2.19 14.84
C VAL A 256 28.75 -2.61 15.09
N GLY A 257 29.55 -2.61 14.03
CA GLY A 257 31.00 -2.78 14.10
C GLY A 257 31.66 -1.41 14.26
N LEU A 258 32.56 -1.30 15.21
CA LEU A 258 33.22 -0.06 15.62
C LEU A 258 34.73 -0.25 15.68
N THR A 259 35.47 0.77 15.27
CA THR A 259 36.92 0.88 15.49
C THR A 259 37.21 2.10 16.36
N PHE A 260 37.94 1.90 17.46
CA PHE A 260 38.35 2.97 18.37
C PHE A 260 39.72 3.53 17.97
N GLU A 261 39.80 4.85 17.79
CA GLU A 261 41.07 5.52 17.53
C GLU A 261 41.97 5.45 18.78
N GLY A 262 43.18 4.90 18.64
CA GLY A 262 44.11 4.75 19.76
C GLY A 262 43.85 3.53 20.66
N GLY A 263 42.91 2.65 20.31
CA GLY A 263 42.66 1.38 21.00
C GLY A 263 41.34 1.33 21.78
N VAL A 264 40.88 0.12 22.11
CA VAL A 264 39.64 -0.09 22.85
C VAL A 264 39.81 0.39 24.30
N PRO A 265 38.97 1.32 24.79
CA PRO A 265 39.02 1.76 26.18
C PRO A 265 38.81 0.62 27.17
N SER A 266 39.54 0.65 28.29
CA SER A 266 39.24 -0.21 29.43
C SER A 266 37.81 0.06 29.93
N GLY A 267 37.02 -0.97 30.16
CA GLY A 267 35.64 -0.82 30.63
C GLY A 267 34.61 -0.53 29.53
N ILE A 268 34.92 -0.85 28.27
CA ILE A 268 33.99 -0.65 27.15
C ILE A 268 32.67 -1.41 27.34
N SER A 269 32.72 -2.61 27.90
CA SER A 269 31.54 -3.44 28.15
C SER A 269 30.59 -2.75 29.13
N GLU A 270 31.11 -2.30 30.26
CA GLU A 270 30.36 -1.58 31.30
C GLU A 270 29.81 -0.25 30.77
N THR A 271 30.58 0.44 29.93
CA THR A 271 30.15 1.70 29.30
C THR A 271 28.96 1.49 28.37
N VAL A 272 29.03 0.47 27.52
CA VAL A 272 27.95 0.12 26.57
C VAL A 272 26.74 -0.43 27.32
N ASP A 273 26.94 -1.33 28.28
CA ASP A 273 25.87 -1.89 29.10
C ASP A 273 25.16 -0.78 29.88
N GLY A 274 25.89 0.22 30.33
CA GLY A 274 25.38 1.43 30.98
C GLY A 274 24.51 2.33 30.09
N LEU A 275 24.40 2.07 28.78
CA LEU A 275 23.39 2.71 27.91
C LEU A 275 22.02 2.03 28.01
N SER A 276 21.95 0.79 28.50
CA SER A 276 20.70 0.06 28.65
C SER A 276 19.72 0.78 29.58
N GLY A 277 18.47 0.87 29.17
CA GLY A 277 17.41 1.58 29.89
C GLY A 277 17.52 3.11 29.86
N LYS A 278 18.58 3.70 29.27
CA LYS A 278 18.74 5.16 29.26
C LYS A 278 17.81 5.83 28.26
N ILE A 279 17.36 7.02 28.66
CA ILE A 279 16.77 8.00 27.76
C ILE A 279 17.89 8.85 27.19
N ILE A 280 17.96 8.92 25.87
CA ILE A 280 18.86 9.80 25.13
C ILE A 280 18.07 10.95 24.49
N ARG A 281 18.70 12.10 24.33
CA ARG A 281 18.16 13.26 23.63
C ARG A 281 18.87 13.39 22.29
N GLN A 282 18.13 13.26 21.20
CA GLN A 282 18.64 13.39 19.83
C GLN A 282 17.99 14.57 19.12
N LYS A 283 18.81 15.54 18.71
CA LYS A 283 18.43 16.48 17.66
C LYS A 283 18.45 15.78 16.30
N THR A 284 17.77 16.32 15.31
CA THR A 284 17.78 15.78 13.95
C THR A 284 19.23 15.72 13.45
N PRO A 285 19.79 14.56 13.04
CA PRO A 285 21.20 14.48 12.68
C PRO A 285 21.61 15.44 11.57
N THR A 286 22.83 15.97 11.65
CA THR A 286 23.37 16.94 10.69
C THR A 286 23.23 16.43 9.25
N ARG A 287 23.54 15.16 9.00
CA ARG A 287 23.48 14.52 7.68
C ARG A 287 22.07 14.47 7.04
N VAL A 288 21.00 14.59 7.84
CA VAL A 288 19.62 14.55 7.34
C VAL A 288 18.89 15.90 7.44
N LEU A 289 19.54 16.94 7.97
CA LEU A 289 18.97 18.29 8.02
C LEU A 289 18.50 18.84 6.66
N PRO A 290 19.17 18.58 5.52
CA PRO A 290 18.69 19.07 4.22
C PRO A 290 17.30 18.57 3.84
N ILE A 291 16.85 17.46 4.43
CA ILE A 291 15.60 16.77 4.08
C ILE A 291 14.65 16.60 5.28
N ARG A 292 15.02 17.07 6.48
CA ARG A 292 14.21 16.94 7.69
C ARG A 292 14.30 18.18 8.56
N ALA A 293 13.15 18.58 9.10
CA ALA A 293 13.09 19.65 10.09
C ALA A 293 13.95 19.33 11.31
N ASP A 294 14.68 20.35 11.80
CA ASP A 294 15.45 20.22 13.02
C ASP A 294 14.52 20.13 14.25
N ARG A 295 14.61 19.02 14.99
CA ARG A 295 13.78 18.76 16.17
C ARG A 295 14.56 17.91 17.17
N SER A 296 14.42 18.24 18.45
CA SER A 296 14.92 17.42 19.56
C SER A 296 13.87 16.37 19.94
N ARG A 297 14.31 15.14 20.19
CA ARG A 297 13.44 14.02 20.58
C ARG A 297 14.14 13.18 21.64
N GLU A 298 13.39 12.75 22.64
CA GLU A 298 13.86 11.74 23.59
C GLU A 298 13.63 10.34 23.01
N ARG A 299 14.58 9.43 23.22
CA ARG A 299 14.52 8.04 22.76
C ARG A 299 15.02 7.11 23.85
N THR A 300 14.40 5.96 24.02
CA THR A 300 14.87 4.95 24.97
C THR A 300 15.74 3.90 24.29
N ILE A 301 16.93 3.67 24.85
CA ILE A 301 17.75 2.49 24.55
C ILE A 301 17.26 1.36 25.44
N LYS A 302 16.70 0.31 24.84
CA LYS A 302 16.12 -0.81 25.58
C LYS A 302 17.21 -1.67 26.18
N TYR A 303 18.19 -2.03 25.36
CA TYR A 303 19.47 -2.57 25.84
C TYR A 303 20.58 -2.24 24.86
N ALA A 304 21.80 -2.23 25.36
CA ALA A 304 23.01 -2.22 24.56
C ALA A 304 24.03 -3.15 25.24
N LYS A 305 24.80 -3.91 24.46
CA LYS A 305 25.85 -4.77 24.98
C LYS A 305 26.99 -4.93 24.00
N VAL A 306 28.19 -5.18 24.52
CA VAL A 306 29.32 -5.66 23.71
C VAL A 306 29.11 -7.14 23.39
N VAL A 307 29.24 -7.50 22.11
CA VAL A 307 29.15 -8.88 21.62
C VAL A 307 30.54 -9.48 21.43
N LYS A 308 31.48 -8.67 20.95
CA LYS A 308 32.84 -9.13 20.61
C LYS A 308 33.84 -7.97 20.70
N VAL A 309 35.06 -8.28 21.13
CA VAL A 309 36.22 -7.37 21.10
C VAL A 309 37.39 -8.12 20.45
N GLU A 310 37.97 -7.54 19.40
CA GLU A 310 39.14 -8.08 18.71
C GLU A 310 40.09 -6.95 18.33
N GLY A 311 41.25 -6.86 19.00
CA GLY A 311 42.19 -5.76 18.78
C GLY A 311 41.53 -4.40 19.04
N ASN A 312 41.45 -3.55 18.01
CA ASN A 312 40.82 -2.23 18.08
C ASN A 312 39.34 -2.22 17.67
N THR A 313 38.79 -3.38 17.34
CA THR A 313 37.44 -3.54 16.79
C THR A 313 36.49 -4.06 17.85
N VAL A 314 35.31 -3.45 17.95
CA VAL A 314 34.25 -3.83 18.89
C VAL A 314 32.95 -4.01 18.13
N ILE A 315 32.27 -5.13 18.36
CA ILE A 315 30.92 -5.35 17.86
C ILE A 315 29.94 -5.14 19.02
N ILE A 316 29.00 -4.23 18.86
CA ILE A 316 27.94 -3.98 19.83
C ILE A 316 26.57 -4.35 19.27
N ARG A 317 25.67 -4.76 20.16
CA ARG A 317 24.26 -5.00 19.85
C ARG A 317 23.38 -4.03 20.63
N ILE A 318 22.51 -3.32 19.92
CA ILE A 318 21.64 -2.30 20.50
C ILE A 318 20.19 -2.59 20.14
N ARG A 319 19.29 -2.64 21.10
CA ARG A 319 17.84 -2.56 20.86
C ARG A 319 17.34 -1.18 21.27
N ALA A 320 16.66 -0.50 20.36
CA ALA A 320 16.24 0.87 20.57
C ALA A 320 14.79 1.13 20.13
N GLU A 321 14.20 2.16 20.71
CA GLU A 321 12.90 2.69 20.32
C GLU A 321 12.87 3.11 18.84
N ALA A 322 11.68 3.07 18.24
CA ALA A 322 11.44 3.51 16.87
C ALA A 322 11.98 4.92 16.59
N GLY A 323 12.76 5.03 15.50
CA GLY A 323 13.30 6.31 15.04
C GLY A 323 14.51 6.81 15.84
N THR A 324 15.17 5.94 16.61
CA THR A 324 16.48 6.22 17.20
C THR A 324 17.55 6.23 16.10
N TYR A 325 18.39 7.27 16.08
CA TYR A 325 19.49 7.41 15.15
C TYR A 325 20.75 6.78 15.75
N ILE A 326 21.02 5.52 15.38
CA ILE A 326 22.07 4.70 15.99
C ILE A 326 23.48 5.23 15.69
N LYS A 327 23.74 5.73 14.48
CA LYS A 327 25.04 6.31 14.14
C LYS A 327 25.37 7.49 15.06
N GLU A 328 24.37 8.33 15.32
CA GLU A 328 24.52 9.50 16.18
C GLU A 328 24.51 9.18 17.68
N LEU A 329 23.90 8.07 18.11
CA LEU A 329 24.11 7.51 19.45
C LEU A 329 25.59 7.13 19.68
N ILE A 330 26.30 6.73 18.62
CA ILE A 330 27.72 6.39 18.71
C ILE A 330 28.56 7.65 18.65
N THR A 331 28.42 8.45 17.58
CA THR A 331 29.33 9.57 17.29
C THR A 331 29.02 10.86 18.05
N GLY A 332 27.83 10.98 18.63
CA GLY A 332 27.35 12.20 19.29
C GLY A 332 26.91 13.33 18.35
N ASP A 333 27.32 13.29 17.07
CA ASP A 333 27.03 14.31 16.06
C ASP A 333 27.31 15.73 16.57
N MET A 334 28.52 15.95 17.09
CA MET A 334 28.97 17.22 17.68
C MET A 334 28.04 17.72 18.81
N GLY A 335 27.66 16.83 19.73
CA GLY A 335 26.81 17.14 20.88
C GLY A 335 25.31 17.23 20.56
N ARG A 336 24.89 16.82 19.36
CA ARG A 336 23.47 16.75 18.97
C ARG A 336 22.75 15.52 19.54
N THR A 337 23.50 14.51 19.99
CA THR A 337 22.99 13.37 20.75
C THR A 337 23.66 13.25 22.11
N VAL A 338 22.86 13.21 23.19
CA VAL A 338 23.37 13.09 24.57
C VAL A 338 22.51 12.12 25.40
N PRO A 339 23.08 11.16 26.14
CA PRO A 339 24.49 10.71 26.06
C PRO A 339 24.79 10.01 24.72
N ASN A 340 26.09 9.89 24.40
CA ASN A 340 26.60 9.15 23.24
C ASN A 340 27.90 8.40 23.59
N LEU A 341 28.28 7.42 22.77
CA LEU A 341 29.41 6.53 23.06
C LEU A 341 30.78 7.25 23.03
N THR A 342 31.01 8.13 22.04
CA THR A 342 32.24 8.92 21.95
C THR A 342 32.47 9.76 23.20
N ASP A 343 31.45 10.47 23.69
CA ASP A 343 31.57 11.31 24.88
C ASP A 343 31.73 10.49 26.17
N LEU A 344 31.13 9.31 26.23
CA LEU A 344 31.27 8.41 27.39
C LEU A 344 32.66 7.79 27.47
N THR A 345 33.24 7.43 26.33
CA THR A 345 34.55 6.78 26.26
C THR A 345 35.72 7.76 26.17
N LYS A 346 35.46 9.03 25.81
CA LYS A 346 36.48 10.05 25.51
C LYS A 346 37.43 9.65 24.38
N VAL A 347 36.98 8.74 23.52
CA VAL A 347 37.73 8.24 22.37
C VAL A 347 36.89 8.40 21.12
N ASN A 348 37.51 8.85 20.03
CA ASN A 348 36.85 8.92 18.75
C ASN A 348 36.53 7.51 18.24
N VAL A 349 35.27 7.32 17.83
CA VAL A 349 34.78 6.04 17.35
C VAL A 349 34.43 6.13 15.87
N LYS A 350 35.06 5.29 15.07
CA LYS A 350 34.68 5.07 13.68
C LYS A 350 33.63 3.96 13.61
N ILE A 351 32.55 4.20 12.87
CA ILE A 351 31.55 3.17 12.55
C ILE A 351 32.00 2.45 11.28
N ASP A 352 32.31 1.16 11.40
CA ASP A 352 32.72 0.34 10.26
C ASP A 352 31.51 -0.19 9.49
N TYR A 353 30.47 -0.62 10.21
CA TYR A 353 29.22 -1.05 9.60
C TYR A 353 28.04 -0.99 10.56
N LEU A 354 26.83 -0.98 10.00
CA LEU A 354 25.58 -1.13 10.74
C LEU A 354 24.68 -2.15 10.04
N ASN A 355 24.11 -3.07 10.82
CA ASN A 355 23.11 -4.03 10.40
C ASN A 355 21.85 -3.85 11.24
N VAL A 356 20.68 -3.85 10.60
CA VAL A 356 19.41 -4.04 11.29
C VAL A 356 19.17 -5.55 11.35
N LEU A 357 19.11 -6.11 12.54
CA LEU A 357 18.89 -7.55 12.75
C LEU A 357 17.42 -7.89 12.91
N GLU A 358 16.66 -7.00 13.55
CA GLU A 358 15.26 -7.25 13.88
C GLU A 358 14.44 -5.98 13.77
N VAL A 359 13.22 -6.12 13.25
CA VAL A 359 12.15 -5.13 13.38
C VAL A 359 11.03 -5.79 14.19
N ASN A 360 10.99 -5.47 15.48
CA ASN A 360 10.24 -6.16 16.54
C ASN A 360 8.85 -5.56 16.77
#